data_AF-A0A958ULG1-F1
#
_entry.id   AF-A0A958ULG1-F1
#
_cell.length_a   1.000
_cell.length_b   1.000
_cell.length_c   1.000
_cell.angle_alpha   90.00
_cell.angle_beta   90.00
_cell.angle_gamma   90.00
#
_symmetry.space_group_name_H-M   'P 1'
#
loop_
_entity.id
_entity.type
_entity.pdbx_description
1 polymer ?
#
loop_
_entity_poly.entity_id
_entity_poly.type
_entity_poly.pdbx_seq_one_letter_code
_entity_poly.pdbx_strand_id
1 'polypeptide(L)'
;MNPSAADWILKFLNLFEKKGLIDAFENDQKFYEALKQTGFIYGVSVSALPKKSLGKLKLTKEELTKINLFHALLFQFFQTNKNGTFEEAINDILSFYNQLEKGKTGFFQKFSLSQSPSNTLEHILSARLQSANSLLKKNTISLLTYALLYLDVLSYKHWQKDPNSVKKYYRQQETI
;
A
#
# COMPACT_ATOMS: atom_id res chain seq x y z
N MET A 1 15.47 8.35 4.11
CA MET A 1 14.78 7.10 4.54
C MET A 1 15.03 6.02 3.49
N ASN A 2 15.16 4.75 3.87
CA ASN A 2 15.31 3.63 2.95
C ASN A 2 14.11 2.66 3.14
N PRO A 3 13.16 2.55 2.20
CA PRO A 3 12.02 1.64 2.29
C PRO A 3 12.36 0.14 2.31
N SER A 4 13.63 -0.23 2.16
CA SER A 4 14.14 -1.59 2.28
C SER A 4 14.82 -1.86 3.63
N ALA A 5 14.95 -0.85 4.48
CA ALA A 5 15.46 -0.98 5.84
C ALA A 5 14.33 -1.01 6.86
N ALA A 6 14.59 -1.55 8.05
CA ALA A 6 13.63 -1.52 9.15
C ALA A 6 13.26 -0.08 9.57
N ASP A 7 12.03 0.05 10.08
CA ASP A 7 11.43 1.27 10.62
C ASP A 7 11.30 2.39 9.59
N TRP A 8 11.23 2.03 8.30
CA TRP A 8 11.00 3.01 7.25
C TRP A 8 9.58 3.58 7.32
N ILE A 9 8.56 2.82 7.75
CA ILE A 9 7.20 3.37 7.93
C ILE A 9 7.20 4.43 9.04
N LEU A 10 7.85 4.17 10.18
CA LEU A 10 7.94 5.16 11.25
C LEU A 10 8.73 6.41 10.81
N LYS A 11 9.85 6.22 10.10
CA LYS A 11 10.63 7.33 9.52
C LYS A 11 9.80 8.11 8.50
N PHE A 12 8.96 7.45 7.71
CA PHE A 12 8.05 8.09 6.76
C PHE A 12 7.05 8.97 7.51
N LEU A 13 6.35 8.42 8.50
CA LEU A 13 5.34 9.14 9.28
C LEU A 13 5.93 10.29 10.09
N ASN A 14 7.18 10.19 10.53
CA ASN A 14 7.90 11.30 11.19
C ASN A 14 8.33 12.40 10.21
N LEU A 15 8.50 12.08 8.92
CA LEU A 15 8.88 13.05 7.90
C LEU A 15 7.69 13.84 7.36
N PHE A 16 6.49 13.27 7.41
CA PHE A 16 5.31 13.79 6.74
C PHE A 16 4.15 13.99 7.71
N GLU A 17 3.63 15.20 7.73
CA GLU A 17 2.40 15.50 8.45
C GLU A 17 1.19 15.00 7.67
N LYS A 18 0.12 14.66 8.40
CA LYS A 18 -1.17 14.26 7.84
C LYS A 18 -1.68 15.23 6.78
N LYS A 19 -1.53 16.54 7.01
CA LYS A 19 -1.93 17.59 6.06
C LYS A 19 -1.26 17.44 4.69
N GLY A 20 0.03 17.10 4.67
CA GLY A 20 0.79 16.92 3.43
C GLY A 20 0.51 15.60 2.72
N LEU A 21 0.07 14.57 3.46
CA LEU A 21 -0.25 13.26 2.90
C LEU A 21 -1.69 13.16 2.43
N ILE A 22 -2.63 13.78 3.15
CA ILE A 22 -4.06 13.53 2.99
C ILE A 22 -4.75 14.80 2.52
N ASP A 23 -4.70 15.87 3.33
CA ASP A 23 -5.46 17.11 3.08
C ASP A 23 -4.98 17.89 1.85
N ALA A 24 -3.82 17.53 1.30
CA ALA A 24 -3.32 18.05 0.04
C ALA A 24 -4.16 17.61 -1.19
N PHE A 25 -5.09 16.66 -1.01
CA PHE A 25 -5.92 16.10 -2.07
C PHE A 25 -7.40 16.30 -1.75
N GLU A 26 -8.13 16.95 -2.65
CA GLU A 26 -9.54 17.30 -2.44
C GLU A 26 -10.47 16.08 -2.41
N ASN A 27 -10.14 15.05 -3.19
CA ASN A 27 -10.97 13.87 -3.37
C ASN A 27 -10.15 12.70 -3.95
N ASP A 28 -10.80 11.53 -4.02
CA ASP A 28 -10.20 10.29 -4.55
C ASP A 28 -9.68 10.44 -5.98
N GLN A 29 -10.39 11.21 -6.81
CA GLN A 29 -10.01 11.42 -8.21
C GLN A 29 -8.69 12.20 -8.31
N LYS A 30 -8.55 13.28 -7.54
CA LYS A 30 -7.30 14.06 -7.48
C LYS A 30 -6.14 13.27 -6.91
N PHE A 31 -6.40 12.45 -5.89
CA PHE A 31 -5.38 11.54 -5.36
C PHE A 31 -4.95 10.50 -6.41
N TYR A 32 -5.90 9.89 -7.11
CA TYR A 32 -5.63 8.92 -8.17
C TYR A 32 -4.83 9.53 -9.33
N GLU A 33 -5.20 10.73 -9.79
CA GLU A 33 -4.46 11.46 -10.83
C GLU A 33 -3.01 11.69 -10.43
N ALA A 34 -2.78 12.13 -9.19
CA ALA A 34 -1.43 12.35 -8.68
C ALA A 34 -0.65 11.03 -8.53
N LEU A 35 -1.29 9.98 -8.03
CA LEU A 35 -0.69 8.65 -7.92
C LEU A 35 -0.34 8.07 -9.29
N LYS A 36 -1.18 8.30 -10.32
CA LYS A 36 -0.92 7.90 -11.71
C LYS A 36 0.31 8.58 -12.28
N GLN A 37 0.55 9.86 -11.98
CA GLN A 37 1.75 10.59 -12.41
C GLN A 37 3.05 10.02 -11.84
N THR A 38 2.99 9.30 -10.71
CA THR A 38 4.18 8.64 -10.14
C THR A 38 4.60 7.36 -10.88
N GLY A 39 3.75 6.85 -11.77
CA GLY A 39 3.92 5.56 -12.43
C GLY A 39 3.40 4.36 -11.61
N PHE A 40 2.93 4.57 -10.38
CA PHE A 40 2.45 3.50 -9.49
C PHE A 40 1.30 2.67 -10.11
N ILE A 41 0.34 3.33 -10.77
CA ILE A 41 -0.80 2.67 -11.43
C ILE A 41 -0.34 1.74 -12.56
N TYR A 42 0.83 2.00 -13.13
CA TYR A 42 1.43 1.20 -14.18
C TYR A 42 2.48 0.21 -13.61
N GLY A 43 2.43 -0.10 -12.31
CA GLY A 43 3.35 -1.04 -11.66
C GLY A 43 4.83 -0.63 -11.65
N VAL A 44 5.16 0.59 -12.08
CA VAL A 44 6.54 1.07 -12.21
C VAL A 44 6.61 2.48 -11.62
N SER A 45 6.78 2.57 -10.30
CA SER A 45 6.95 3.87 -9.65
C SER A 45 8.30 4.50 -10.02
N VAL A 46 8.25 5.68 -10.65
CA VAL A 46 9.42 6.48 -11.02
C VAL A 46 9.65 7.66 -10.09
N SER A 47 8.66 7.99 -9.26
CA SER A 47 8.74 8.99 -8.20
C SER A 47 7.87 8.60 -7.01
N ALA A 48 8.08 9.26 -5.87
CA ALA A 48 7.22 9.14 -4.71
C ALA A 48 6.14 10.23 -4.80
N LEU A 49 4.90 9.89 -4.46
CA LEU A 49 3.79 10.84 -4.40
C LEU A 49 4.05 12.02 -3.44
N PRO A 50 4.55 11.82 -2.21
CA PRO A 50 4.79 12.95 -1.32
C PRO A 50 6.00 13.75 -1.80
N LYS A 51 5.81 15.05 -2.01
CA LYS A 51 6.77 15.96 -2.69
C LYS A 51 7.94 16.46 -1.82
N LYS A 52 8.08 15.99 -0.57
CA LYS A 52 9.22 16.35 0.29
C LYS A 52 10.42 15.49 -0.04
N SER A 53 11.62 16.05 0.12
CA SER A 53 12.86 15.28 0.01
C SER A 53 12.85 14.09 0.97
N LEU A 54 13.04 12.89 0.44
CA LEU A 54 13.16 11.64 1.20
C LEU A 54 14.59 11.40 1.73
N GLY A 55 15.44 12.42 1.63
CA GLY A 55 16.87 12.39 1.92
C GLY A 55 17.72 12.40 0.65
N LYS A 56 19.03 12.17 0.81
CA LYS A 56 20.01 12.19 -0.29
C LYS A 56 20.08 10.88 -1.08
N LEU A 57 19.40 9.83 -0.61
CA LEU A 57 19.44 8.50 -1.22
C LEU A 57 18.58 8.47 -2.48
N LYS A 58 19.16 7.94 -3.58
CA LYS A 58 18.39 7.62 -4.78
C LYS A 58 17.64 6.31 -4.53
N LEU A 59 16.31 6.41 -4.40
CA LEU A 59 15.46 5.25 -4.15
C LEU A 59 15.27 4.43 -5.43
N THR A 60 15.16 3.12 -5.26
CA THR A 60 14.84 2.18 -6.33
C THR A 60 13.36 2.25 -6.71
N LYS A 61 12.99 1.72 -7.88
CA LYS A 61 11.58 1.62 -8.30
C LYS A 61 10.73 0.83 -7.29
N GLU A 62 11.30 -0.24 -6.72
CA GLU A 62 10.64 -1.06 -5.71
C GLU A 62 10.40 -0.29 -4.41
N GLU A 63 11.38 0.51 -3.98
CA GLU A 63 11.28 1.38 -2.81
C GLU A 63 10.24 2.48 -3.00
N LEU A 64 10.20 3.10 -4.17
CA LEU A 64 9.19 4.09 -4.52
C LEU A 64 7.79 3.47 -4.55
N THR A 65 7.66 2.26 -5.08
CA THR A 65 6.38 1.52 -5.10
C THR A 65 5.89 1.20 -3.69
N LYS A 66 6.77 0.80 -2.76
CA LYS A 66 6.38 0.60 -1.35
C LYS A 66 5.86 1.88 -0.71
N ILE A 67 6.52 3.02 -0.94
CA ILE A 67 6.07 4.32 -0.45
C ILE A 67 4.69 4.67 -1.01
N ASN A 68 4.50 4.55 -2.32
CA ASN A 68 3.26 4.92 -2.98
C ASN A 68 2.09 4.02 -2.57
N LEU A 69 2.33 2.72 -2.40
CA LEU A 69 1.32 1.79 -1.88
C LEU A 69 0.90 2.16 -0.46
N PHE A 70 1.88 2.38 0.43
CA PHE A 70 1.58 2.75 1.81
C PHE A 70 0.83 4.08 1.90
N HIS A 71 1.26 5.09 1.14
CA HIS A 71 0.58 6.38 1.06
C HIS A 71 -0.86 6.23 0.54
N ALA A 72 -1.08 5.41 -0.49
CA ALA A 72 -2.43 5.17 -1.01
C ALA A 72 -3.34 4.47 0.01
N LEU A 73 -2.84 3.53 0.79
CA LEU A 73 -3.59 2.88 1.88
C LEU A 73 -3.90 3.88 3.01
N LEU A 74 -2.92 4.67 3.44
CA LEU A 74 -3.14 5.74 4.42
C LEU A 74 -4.21 6.72 3.96
N PHE A 75 -4.17 7.12 2.69
CA PHE A 75 -5.18 8.00 2.10
C PHE A 75 -6.58 7.41 2.28
N GLN A 76 -6.81 6.16 1.86
CA GLN A 76 -8.12 5.51 2.03
C GLN A 76 -8.55 5.40 3.50
N PHE A 77 -7.63 5.14 4.43
CA PHE A 77 -7.94 5.13 5.87
C PHE A 77 -8.55 6.46 6.33
N PHE A 78 -7.91 7.57 5.98
CA PHE A 78 -8.33 8.88 6.45
C PHE A 78 -9.57 9.45 5.74
N GLN A 79 -9.94 8.92 4.57
CA GLN A 79 -11.19 9.29 3.91
C GLN A 79 -12.42 8.90 4.75
N THR A 80 -12.36 7.80 5.48
CA THR A 80 -13.43 7.32 6.37
C THR A 80 -13.17 7.67 7.83
N ASN A 81 -11.91 7.82 8.24
CA ASN A 81 -11.50 8.09 9.63
C ASN A 81 -10.77 9.44 9.77
N LYS A 82 -11.47 10.54 9.48
CA LYS A 82 -10.87 11.89 9.42
C LYS A 82 -10.09 12.30 10.67
N ASN A 83 -10.51 11.89 11.86
CA ASN A 83 -9.84 12.22 13.13
C ASN A 83 -8.91 11.11 13.64
N GLY A 84 -8.73 10.04 12.87
CA GLY A 84 -7.86 8.94 13.27
C GLY A 84 -6.39 9.35 13.36
N THR A 85 -5.63 8.48 14.00
CA THR A 85 -4.17 8.53 14.18
C THR A 85 -3.47 7.63 13.16
N PHE A 86 -2.15 7.80 13.00
CA PHE A 86 -1.37 6.90 12.15
C PHE A 86 -1.26 5.49 12.75
N GLU A 87 -1.30 5.35 14.07
CA GLU A 87 -1.29 4.04 14.73
C GLU A 87 -2.57 3.26 14.42
N GLU A 88 -3.74 3.92 14.50
CA GLU A 88 -5.02 3.33 14.08
C GLU A 88 -5.00 2.95 12.59
N ALA A 89 -4.43 3.81 11.74
CA ALA A 89 -4.29 3.52 10.31
C ALA A 89 -3.46 2.25 10.06
N ILE A 90 -2.32 2.10 10.75
CA ILE A 90 -1.47 0.91 10.62
C ILE A 90 -2.25 -0.34 11.05
N ASN A 91 -2.92 -0.31 12.21
CA ASN A 91 -3.67 -1.45 12.72
C ASN A 91 -4.86 -1.83 11.83
N ASP A 92 -5.53 -0.85 11.23
CA ASP A 92 -6.64 -1.08 10.31
C ASP A 92 -6.16 -1.70 8.99
N ILE A 93 -5.05 -1.21 8.42
CA ILE A 93 -4.42 -1.79 7.23
C ILE A 93 -3.95 -3.23 7.49
N LEU A 94 -3.36 -3.50 8.66
CA LEU A 94 -2.99 -4.86 9.07
C LEU A 94 -4.23 -5.78 9.13
N SER A 95 -5.34 -5.29 9.69
CA SER A 95 -6.60 -6.04 9.77
C SER A 95 -7.16 -6.36 8.40
N PHE A 96 -7.09 -5.42 7.46
CA PHE A 96 -7.44 -5.65 6.05
C PHE A 96 -6.61 -6.78 5.44
N TYR A 97 -5.28 -6.72 5.54
CA TYR A 97 -4.41 -7.76 4.96
C TYR A 97 -4.62 -9.12 5.62
N ASN A 98 -4.82 -9.17 6.94
CA ASN A 98 -5.18 -10.39 7.65
C ASN A 98 -6.49 -10.99 7.13
N GLN A 99 -7.52 -10.16 6.91
CA GLN A 99 -8.80 -10.62 6.38
C GLN A 99 -8.69 -11.07 4.92
N LEU A 100 -7.96 -10.33 4.08
CA LEU A 100 -7.73 -10.67 2.68
C LEU A 100 -7.09 -12.05 2.53
N GLU A 101 -6.25 -12.43 3.49
CA GLU A 101 -5.41 -13.63 3.42
C GLU A 101 -5.89 -14.77 4.32
N LYS A 102 -6.94 -14.54 5.11
CA LYS A 102 -7.57 -15.57 5.95
C LYS A 102 -7.83 -16.84 5.13
N GLY A 103 -7.28 -17.98 5.53
CA GLY A 103 -7.43 -19.26 4.83
C GLY A 103 -6.42 -19.53 3.71
N LYS A 104 -5.49 -18.62 3.41
CA LYS A 104 -4.26 -18.91 2.66
C LYS A 104 -3.18 -19.30 3.66
N THR A 105 -2.83 -20.57 3.71
CA THR A 105 -1.80 -21.07 4.63
C THR A 105 -0.42 -20.63 4.13
N GLY A 106 0.20 -19.67 4.81
CA GLY A 106 1.66 -19.55 4.80
C GLY A 106 2.29 -18.20 4.47
N PHE A 107 1.56 -17.20 3.98
CA PHE A 107 2.21 -15.95 3.57
C PHE A 107 2.41 -14.95 4.72
N PHE A 108 1.45 -14.81 5.63
CA PHE A 108 1.49 -13.80 6.71
C PHE A 108 1.57 -14.35 8.14
N GLN A 109 1.30 -15.65 8.33
CA GLN A 109 1.36 -16.31 9.64
C GLN A 109 2.78 -16.38 10.24
N LYS A 110 3.83 -16.08 9.45
CA LYS A 110 5.24 -16.16 9.87
C LYS A 110 5.74 -14.95 10.68
N PHE A 111 4.96 -13.87 10.80
CA PHE A 111 5.43 -12.59 11.36
C PHE A 111 4.93 -12.32 12.81
N SER A 112 4.38 -13.32 13.50
CA SER A 112 3.36 -13.10 14.55
C SER A 112 3.82 -12.96 16.01
N LEU A 113 5.10 -12.86 16.40
CA LEU A 113 5.42 -12.94 17.86
C LEU A 113 6.39 -11.90 18.47
N SER A 114 7.06 -11.04 17.71
CA SER A 114 8.00 -10.05 18.30
C SER A 114 8.16 -8.73 17.56
N GLN A 115 7.37 -8.47 16.50
CA GLN A 115 7.54 -7.30 15.64
C GLN A 115 6.51 -6.22 15.97
N SER A 116 6.92 -4.95 15.90
CA SER A 116 5.98 -3.82 16.01
C SER A 116 4.95 -3.86 14.87
N PRO A 117 3.73 -3.32 15.05
CA PRO A 117 2.73 -3.25 13.97
C PRO A 117 3.28 -2.62 12.69
N SER A 118 4.11 -1.58 12.83
CA SER A 118 4.77 -0.93 11.70
C SER A 118 5.70 -1.90 10.95
N ASN A 119 6.58 -2.64 11.63
CA ASN A 119 7.47 -3.59 10.98
C ASN A 119 6.70 -4.75 10.32
N THR A 120 5.64 -5.24 10.95
CA THR A 120 4.76 -6.25 10.34
C THR A 120 4.17 -5.74 9.03
N LEU A 121 3.73 -4.48 8.99
CA LEU A 121 3.24 -3.87 7.77
C LEU A 121 4.35 -3.70 6.71
N GLU A 122 5.58 -3.33 7.09
CA GLU A 122 6.73 -3.26 6.18
C GLU A 122 7.00 -4.60 5.48
N HIS A 123 6.93 -5.70 6.24
CA HIS A 123 7.06 -7.05 5.72
C HIS A 123 5.90 -7.39 4.78
N ILE A 124 4.67 -7.05 5.15
CA ILE A 124 3.50 -7.28 4.30
C ILE A 124 3.66 -6.59 2.95
N LEU A 125 3.97 -5.29 2.94
CA LEU A 125 4.12 -4.51 1.70
C LEU A 125 5.24 -5.06 0.81
N SER A 126 6.36 -5.47 1.41
CA SER A 126 7.47 -6.09 0.67
C SER A 126 7.06 -7.42 0.03
N ALA A 127 6.33 -8.23 0.77
CA ALA A 127 5.88 -9.52 0.29
C ALA A 127 4.79 -9.38 -0.79
N ARG A 128 3.86 -8.41 -0.67
CA ARG A 128 2.90 -8.06 -1.73
C ARG A 128 3.61 -7.63 -3.01
N LEU A 129 4.63 -6.79 -2.92
CA LEU A 129 5.44 -6.36 -4.06
C LEU A 129 6.16 -7.55 -4.73
N GLN A 130 6.77 -8.44 -3.93
CA GLN A 130 7.45 -9.63 -4.47
C GLN A 130 6.47 -10.56 -5.22
N SER A 131 5.27 -10.76 -4.66
CA SER A 131 4.21 -11.55 -5.30
C SER A 131 3.75 -10.91 -6.62
N ALA A 132 3.51 -9.60 -6.63
CA ALA A 132 3.16 -8.86 -7.84
C ALA A 132 4.26 -8.98 -8.91
N ASN A 133 5.54 -8.81 -8.54
CA ASN A 133 6.68 -8.96 -9.44
C ASN A 133 6.84 -10.38 -9.99
N SER A 134 6.53 -11.40 -9.18
CA SER A 134 6.61 -12.81 -9.60
C SER A 134 5.50 -13.16 -10.60
N LEU A 135 4.31 -12.58 -10.44
CA LEU A 135 3.21 -12.73 -11.40
C LEU A 135 3.51 -11.97 -12.71
N LEU A 136 4.06 -10.75 -12.62
CA LEU A 136 4.56 -9.97 -13.77
C LEU A 136 5.55 -10.76 -14.62
N LYS A 137 6.52 -11.42 -14.00
CA LYS A 137 7.54 -12.19 -14.73
C LYS A 137 6.98 -13.44 -15.44
N LYS A 138 5.85 -13.98 -14.98
CA LYS A 138 5.24 -15.19 -15.54
C LYS A 138 4.26 -14.90 -16.69
N ASN A 139 3.68 -13.70 -16.74
CA ASN A 139 2.71 -13.30 -17.75
C ASN A 139 3.35 -12.36 -18.79
N THR A 140 3.60 -12.84 -20.01
CA THR A 140 4.28 -12.09 -21.07
C THR A 140 3.42 -11.05 -21.81
N ILE A 141 2.12 -10.90 -21.52
CA ILE A 141 1.23 -10.09 -22.39
C ILE A 141 0.35 -9.03 -21.70
N SER A 142 0.03 -9.09 -20.41
CA SER A 142 -1.04 -8.20 -19.93
C SER A 142 -0.55 -6.91 -19.25
N LEU A 143 -0.94 -5.78 -19.85
CA LEU A 143 -1.07 -4.47 -19.19
C LEU A 143 -1.86 -4.57 -17.86
N LEU A 144 -2.65 -5.64 -17.70
CA LEU A 144 -3.46 -6.00 -16.54
C LEU A 144 -2.64 -6.29 -15.28
N THR A 145 -1.41 -6.80 -15.42
CA THR A 145 -0.59 -7.12 -14.24
C THR A 145 -0.11 -5.86 -13.51
N TYR A 146 -0.15 -4.70 -14.17
CA TYR A 146 0.35 -3.43 -13.65
C TYR A 146 -0.45 -2.85 -12.47
N ALA A 147 -1.61 -3.39 -12.11
CA ALA A 147 -2.43 -2.83 -11.03
C ALA A 147 -2.63 -3.75 -9.82
N LEU A 148 -1.91 -4.87 -9.66
CA LEU A 148 -2.13 -5.75 -8.50
C LEU A 148 -1.96 -5.03 -7.15
N LEU A 149 -1.02 -4.08 -7.06
CA LEU A 149 -0.85 -3.28 -5.86
C LEU A 149 -1.87 -2.16 -5.74
N TYR A 150 -2.40 -1.63 -6.85
CA TYR A 150 -3.53 -0.70 -6.79
C TYR A 150 -4.85 -1.42 -6.48
N LEU A 151 -4.97 -2.70 -6.84
CA LEU A 151 -6.09 -3.55 -6.46
C LEU A 151 -6.15 -3.74 -4.93
N ASP A 152 -5.01 -3.78 -4.24
CA ASP A 152 -4.99 -3.72 -2.77
C ASP A 152 -5.67 -2.44 -2.27
N VAL A 153 -5.39 -1.29 -2.88
CA VAL A 153 -5.99 0.00 -2.50
C VAL A 153 -7.50 0.00 -2.73
N LEU A 154 -7.96 -0.49 -3.89
CA LEU A 154 -9.38 -0.60 -4.22
C LEU A 154 -10.10 -1.58 -3.29
N SER A 155 -9.47 -2.73 -3.02
CA SER A 155 -10.02 -3.75 -2.15
C SER A 155 -10.06 -3.30 -0.70
N TYR A 156 -9.08 -2.51 -0.25
CA TYR A 156 -9.07 -1.91 1.07
C TYR A 156 -10.22 -0.91 1.22
N LYS A 157 -10.41 -0.02 0.24
CA LYS A 157 -11.56 0.90 0.19
C LYS A 157 -12.90 0.17 0.24
N HIS A 158 -13.01 -0.96 -0.46
CA HIS A 158 -14.21 -1.81 -0.42
C HIS A 158 -14.38 -2.48 0.95
N TRP A 159 -13.30 -3.04 1.50
CA TRP A 159 -13.28 -3.70 2.81
C TRP A 159 -13.72 -2.78 3.95
N GLN A 160 -13.34 -1.50 3.92
CA GLN A 160 -13.79 -0.52 4.91
C GLN A 160 -15.33 -0.37 4.95
N LYS A 161 -16.03 -0.68 3.85
CA LYS A 161 -17.50 -0.61 3.76
C LYS A 161 -18.15 -1.96 4.04
N ASP A 162 -17.54 -3.03 3.55
CA ASP A 162 -18.01 -4.41 3.73
C ASP A 162 -16.83 -5.37 3.97
N PRO A 163 -16.42 -5.55 5.23
CA PRO A 163 -15.27 -6.38 5.59
C PRO A 163 -15.41 -7.86 5.18
N ASN A 164 -16.64 -8.36 5.07
CA ASN A 164 -16.92 -9.77 4.84
C ASN A 164 -16.81 -10.16 3.36
N SER A 165 -16.99 -9.22 2.42
CA SER A 165 -16.95 -9.51 0.99
C SER A 165 -15.62 -9.22 0.30
N VAL A 166 -14.61 -8.70 1.01
CA VAL A 166 -13.31 -8.30 0.43
C VAL A 166 -12.65 -9.37 -0.43
N LYS A 167 -12.67 -10.64 0.00
CA LYS A 167 -12.07 -11.74 -0.77
C LYS A 167 -12.77 -11.99 -2.09
N LYS A 168 -14.11 -11.89 -2.08
CA LYS A 168 -14.93 -12.05 -3.28
C LYS A 168 -14.66 -10.89 -4.24
N TYR A 169 -14.64 -9.66 -3.73
CA TYR A 169 -14.32 -8.46 -4.49
C TYR A 169 -12.93 -8.55 -5.13
N TYR A 170 -11.90 -8.86 -4.34
CA TYR A 170 -10.52 -8.96 -4.81
C TYR A 170 -10.39 -9.97 -5.96
N ARG A 171 -10.97 -11.18 -5.81
CA ARG A 171 -10.93 -12.22 -6.86
C ARG A 171 -11.64 -11.81 -8.15
N GLN A 172 -12.78 -11.13 -8.03
CA GLN A 172 -13.52 -10.65 -9.20
C GLN A 172 -12.67 -9.67 -10.01
N GLN A 173 -11.98 -8.75 -9.35
CA GLN A 173 -11.12 -7.77 -10.03
C GLN A 173 -9.81 -8.38 -10.58
N GLU A 174 -9.33 -9.49 -10.00
CA GLU A 174 -8.15 -10.22 -10.50
C GLU A 174 -8.40 -10.98 -11.81
N THR A 175 -9.67 -11.23 -12.17
CA THR A 175 -10.07 -12.08 -13.32
C THR A 175 -10.56 -11.26 -14.53
N ILE A 176 -10.71 -9.94 -14.39
CA ILE A 176 -11.05 -9.00 -15.48
C ILE A 176 -9.77 -8.68 -16.25
#